data_AF-A0A023G1E1-F1
#
_entry.id   AF-A0A023G1E1-F1
#
_cell.length_a   1.000
_cell.length_b   1.000
_cell.length_c   1.000
_cell.angle_alpha   90.00
_cell.angle_beta   90.00
_cell.angle_gamma   90.00
#
_symmetry.space_group_name_H-M   'P 1'
#
loop_
_entity.id
_entity.type
_entity.pdbx_description
1 polymer ?
#
loop_
_entity_poly.entity_id
_entity_poly.type
_entity_poly.pdbx_seq_one_letter_code
_entity_poly.pdbx_strand_id
1 'polypeptide(L)'
;MLYYGIVQLIPLFLYSAVYATTPEIRTLATDTVVQKECISYVARQGRPRPTFRSIFEMYCSFHHSNSVRDVCARTNPHSLGIDERKLVQYGVMKGLLRRLHKYPIDLKRSGDNATKSKPVAKYFDGAHSYDDICAKTGEQAMFYAHSFENKLFHAILADQYNLLYKEWEEVVLE
;
A
#
# COMPACT_ATOMS: atom_id res chain seq x y z
N MET A 1 -6.41 18.25 20.02
CA MET A 1 -7.39 17.31 20.62
C MET A 1 -7.31 15.96 19.90
N LEU A 2 -6.22 15.20 20.17
CA LEU A 2 -5.90 13.88 19.61
C LEU A 2 -5.18 13.08 20.71
N TYR A 3 -5.71 13.11 21.94
CA TYR A 3 -5.00 12.66 23.15
C TYR A 3 -5.58 11.38 23.77
N TYR A 4 -6.66 10.84 23.20
CA TYR A 4 -7.18 9.54 23.55
C TYR A 4 -7.27 8.77 22.24
N GLY A 5 -6.51 7.68 22.09
CA GLY A 5 -6.41 6.82 20.90
C GLY A 5 -7.71 6.08 20.54
N ILE A 6 -8.85 6.75 20.67
CA ILE A 6 -10.21 6.27 20.46
C ILE A 6 -10.62 6.49 18.99
N VAL A 7 -9.94 7.37 18.25
CA VAL A 7 -10.23 7.65 16.85
C VAL A 7 -9.00 7.37 15.99
N GLN A 8 -9.01 6.24 15.29
CA GLN A 8 -8.02 5.95 14.26
C GLN A 8 -8.44 6.66 12.97
N LEU A 9 -7.67 7.66 12.55
CA LEU A 9 -7.87 8.33 11.26
C LEU A 9 -7.48 7.37 10.15
N ILE A 10 -8.49 6.80 9.49
CA ILE A 10 -8.26 5.96 8.31
C ILE A 10 -7.98 6.90 7.13
N PRO A 11 -6.78 6.84 6.52
CA PRO A 11 -6.48 7.64 5.35
C PRO A 11 -7.51 7.37 4.24
N LEU A 12 -7.94 8.42 3.52
CA LEU A 12 -8.86 8.29 2.40
C LEU A 12 -8.37 7.20 1.43
N PHE A 13 -9.26 6.24 1.13
CA PHE A 13 -8.95 5.14 0.22
C PHE A 13 -8.75 5.68 -1.20
N LEU A 14 -7.54 5.51 -1.73
CA LEU A 14 -7.12 5.96 -3.05
C LEU A 14 -6.41 4.80 -3.76
N TYR A 15 -6.79 4.51 -5.01
CA TYR A 15 -6.11 3.47 -5.80
C TYR A 15 -4.64 3.80 -6.11
N SER A 16 -4.28 5.09 -6.13
CA SER A 16 -2.90 5.56 -6.30
C SER A 16 -2.07 5.50 -5.02
N ALA A 17 -2.70 5.30 -3.85
CA ALA A 17 -1.96 5.21 -2.61
C ALA A 17 -1.12 3.93 -2.59
N VAL A 18 0.03 4.02 -1.93
CA VAL A 18 0.94 2.91 -1.72
C VAL A 18 0.84 2.49 -0.26
N TYR A 19 0.71 1.19 -0.04
CA TYR A 19 0.72 0.58 1.28
C TYR A 19 1.80 -0.49 1.32
N ALA A 20 2.42 -0.64 2.48
CA ALA A 20 3.34 -1.73 2.74
C ALA A 20 2.87 -2.54 3.93
N THR A 21 3.03 -3.86 3.81
CA THR A 21 2.73 -4.81 4.87
C THR A 21 3.72 -4.66 6.02
N THR A 22 3.20 -4.72 7.24
CA THR A 22 3.97 -4.61 8.47
C THR A 22 4.26 -6.01 9.04
N PRO A 23 5.25 -6.16 9.94
CA PRO A 23 5.50 -7.43 10.62
C PRO A 23 4.31 -7.90 11.49
N GLU A 24 3.34 -7.03 11.78
CA GLU A 24 2.11 -7.41 12.50
C GLU A 24 1.23 -8.36 11.70
N ILE A 25 1.49 -8.56 10.40
CA ILE A 25 0.84 -9.59 9.58
C ILE A 25 0.97 -11.00 10.17
N ARG A 26 2.01 -11.26 10.98
CA ARG A 26 2.16 -12.51 11.73
C ARG A 26 0.97 -12.79 12.65
N THR A 27 0.41 -11.76 13.29
CA THR A 27 -0.76 -11.91 14.18
C THR A 27 -1.97 -12.44 13.42
N LEU A 28 -2.13 -12.02 12.16
CA LEU A 28 -3.16 -12.53 11.27
C LEU A 28 -2.90 -14.00 10.89
N ALA A 29 -1.64 -14.45 10.79
CA ALA A 29 -1.29 -15.84 10.49
C ALA A 29 -1.50 -16.78 11.70
N THR A 30 -1.25 -16.32 12.93
CA THR A 30 -1.32 -17.16 14.13
C THR A 30 -2.68 -17.17 14.82
N ASP A 31 -3.41 -16.05 14.82
CA ASP A 31 -4.67 -15.92 15.58
C ASP A 31 -5.91 -16.22 14.73
N THR A 32 -6.52 -17.38 14.97
CA THR A 32 -7.74 -17.83 14.26
C THR A 32 -8.97 -16.95 14.51
N VAL A 33 -9.04 -16.21 15.62
CA VAL A 33 -10.14 -15.28 15.91
C VAL A 33 -10.03 -14.07 14.98
N VAL A 34 -8.82 -13.50 14.87
CA VAL A 34 -8.52 -12.38 13.98
C VAL A 34 -8.69 -12.79 12.51
N GLN A 35 -8.38 -14.04 12.14
CA GLN A 35 -8.65 -14.57 10.80
C GLN A 35 -10.13 -14.59 10.47
N LYS A 36 -10.97 -15.12 11.36
CA LYS A 36 -12.43 -15.19 11.15
C LYS A 36 -13.05 -13.79 11.08
N GLU A 37 -12.60 -12.89 11.97
CA GLU A 37 -12.99 -11.49 11.95
C GLU A 37 -12.62 -10.83 10.61
N CYS A 38 -11.38 -11.00 10.17
CA CYS A 38 -10.86 -10.49 8.90
C CYS A 38 -11.73 -10.98 7.75
N ILE A 39 -11.87 -12.30 7.55
CA ILE A 39 -12.65 -12.90 6.45
C ILE A 39 -14.07 -12.35 6.39
N SER A 40 -14.73 -12.23 7.55
CA SER A 40 -16.08 -11.68 7.64
C SER A 40 -16.13 -10.21 7.22
N TYR A 41 -15.15 -9.41 7.63
CA TYR A 41 -15.06 -7.99 7.33
C TYR A 41 -14.76 -7.72 5.85
N VAL A 42 -13.79 -8.44 5.27
CA VAL A 42 -13.38 -8.24 3.86
C VAL A 42 -14.31 -8.84 2.83
N ALA A 43 -15.24 -9.71 3.24
CA ALA A 43 -16.15 -10.36 2.31
C ALA A 43 -17.00 -9.34 1.53
N ARG A 44 -17.00 -9.52 0.20
CA ARG A 44 -17.89 -8.79 -0.71
C ARG A 44 -19.31 -9.33 -0.62
N GLN A 45 -20.29 -8.45 -0.53
CA GLN A 45 -21.70 -8.83 -0.50
C GLN A 45 -22.12 -9.45 -1.85
N GLY A 46 -22.92 -10.51 -1.81
CA GLY A 46 -23.41 -11.20 -3.01
C GLY A 46 -22.40 -12.09 -3.73
N ARG A 47 -21.27 -12.41 -3.10
CA ARG A 47 -20.23 -13.33 -3.61
C ARG A 47 -19.92 -14.42 -2.58
N PRO A 48 -19.34 -15.57 -3.00
CA PRO A 48 -18.84 -16.56 -2.05
C PRO A 48 -17.77 -15.93 -1.15
N ARG A 49 -17.71 -16.40 0.10
CA ARG A 49 -16.74 -15.87 1.07
C ARG A 49 -15.31 -16.14 0.58
N PRO A 50 -14.42 -15.15 0.68
CA PRO A 50 -13.02 -15.33 0.32
C PRO A 50 -12.33 -16.34 1.25
N THR A 51 -11.34 -17.06 0.73
CA THR A 51 -10.51 -17.95 1.54
C THR A 51 -9.46 -17.15 2.28
N PHE A 52 -9.07 -17.60 3.47
CA PHE A 52 -8.00 -16.96 4.25
C PHE A 52 -6.71 -16.81 3.42
N ARG A 53 -6.32 -17.87 2.72
CA ARG A 53 -5.15 -17.90 1.82
C ARG A 53 -5.18 -16.75 0.81
N SER A 54 -6.31 -16.54 0.13
CA SER A 54 -6.43 -15.48 -0.88
C SER A 54 -6.28 -14.07 -0.30
N ILE A 55 -6.82 -13.85 0.91
CA ILE A 55 -6.67 -12.57 1.62
C ILE A 55 -5.22 -12.36 2.06
N PHE A 56 -4.61 -13.40 2.64
CA PHE A 56 -3.24 -13.34 3.12
C PHE A 56 -2.25 -13.11 1.98
N GLU A 57 -2.40 -13.83 0.87
CA GLU A 57 -1.61 -13.64 -0.35
C GLU A 57 -1.76 -12.22 -0.90
N MET A 58 -2.96 -11.66 -0.88
CA MET A 58 -3.18 -10.27 -1.25
C MET A 58 -2.47 -9.30 -0.31
N TYR A 59 -2.50 -9.53 1.01
CA TYR A 59 -1.70 -8.75 1.97
C TYR A 59 -0.19 -8.85 1.69
N CYS A 60 0.34 -10.04 1.41
CA CYS A 60 1.75 -10.22 1.06
C CYS A 60 2.15 -9.50 -0.24
N SER A 61 1.19 -9.23 -1.13
CA SER A 61 1.45 -8.51 -2.38
C SER A 61 1.58 -6.99 -2.21
N PHE A 62 1.19 -6.42 -1.07
CA PHE A 62 1.37 -4.99 -0.77
C PHE A 62 2.82 -4.68 -0.45
N HIS A 63 3.40 -3.79 -1.25
CA HIS A 63 4.82 -3.45 -1.17
C HIS A 63 5.03 -1.98 -1.51
N HIS A 64 6.17 -1.43 -1.12
CA HIS A 64 6.50 -0.02 -1.34
C HIS A 64 6.58 0.38 -2.81
N SER A 65 6.73 -0.59 -3.73
CA SER A 65 6.75 -0.36 -5.18
C SER A 65 5.36 -0.30 -5.82
N ASN A 66 4.33 -0.84 -5.18
CA ASN A 66 3.05 -1.10 -5.82
C ASN A 66 1.93 -0.28 -5.17
N SER A 67 1.17 0.42 -5.99
CA SER A 67 -0.06 1.06 -5.54
C SER A 67 -1.16 0.03 -5.30
N VAL A 68 -2.22 0.42 -4.58
CA VAL A 68 -3.44 -0.40 -4.44
C VAL A 68 -3.97 -0.83 -5.81
N ARG A 69 -3.88 0.05 -6.82
CA ARG A 69 -4.25 -0.27 -8.21
C ARG A 69 -3.46 -1.46 -8.75
N ASP A 70 -2.14 -1.44 -8.60
CA ASP A 70 -1.25 -2.47 -9.16
C ASP A 70 -1.49 -3.82 -8.47
N VAL A 71 -1.70 -3.78 -7.15
CA VAL A 71 -2.08 -4.97 -6.36
C VAL A 71 -3.41 -5.54 -6.84
N CYS A 72 -4.44 -4.70 -6.99
CA CYS A 72 -5.76 -5.13 -7.44
C CYS A 72 -5.73 -5.68 -8.88
N ALA A 73 -4.91 -5.10 -9.75
CA ALA A 73 -4.77 -5.55 -11.14
C ALA A 73 -4.15 -6.97 -11.24
N ARG A 74 -3.22 -7.31 -10.34
CA ARG A 74 -2.57 -8.64 -10.32
C ARG A 74 -3.39 -9.71 -9.61
N THR A 75 -4.00 -9.36 -8.49
CA THR A 75 -4.71 -10.33 -7.62
C THR A 75 -6.19 -10.49 -7.99
N ASN A 76 -6.77 -9.50 -8.69
CA ASN A 76 -8.18 -9.46 -9.05
C ASN A 76 -9.12 -9.75 -7.84
N PRO A 77 -9.19 -8.85 -6.84
CA PRO A 77 -9.97 -9.06 -5.62
C PRO A 77 -11.44 -9.36 -5.90
N HIS A 78 -11.98 -8.85 -7.00
CA HIS A 78 -13.35 -9.08 -7.42
C HIS A 78 -13.66 -10.56 -7.69
N SER A 79 -12.75 -11.29 -8.35
CA SER A 79 -12.93 -12.74 -8.57
C SER A 79 -12.79 -13.56 -7.29
N LEU A 80 -12.04 -13.04 -6.31
CA LEU A 80 -11.80 -13.71 -5.03
C LEU A 80 -12.91 -13.46 -4.00
N GLY A 81 -13.91 -12.61 -4.31
CA GLY A 81 -14.94 -12.22 -3.35
C GLY A 81 -14.45 -11.28 -2.26
N ILE A 82 -13.33 -10.59 -2.50
CA ILE A 82 -12.72 -9.63 -1.58
C ILE A 82 -13.18 -8.22 -1.94
N ASP A 83 -13.57 -7.44 -0.94
CA ASP A 83 -13.77 -6.00 -1.06
C ASP A 83 -12.45 -5.27 -0.74
N GLU A 84 -11.83 -4.71 -1.78
CA GLU A 84 -10.52 -4.07 -1.66
C GLU A 84 -10.51 -2.86 -0.72
N ARG A 85 -11.64 -2.16 -0.59
CA ARG A 85 -11.74 -1.00 0.32
C ARG A 85 -11.73 -1.48 1.75
N LYS A 86 -12.54 -2.50 2.06
CA LYS A 86 -12.60 -3.10 3.39
C LYS A 86 -11.29 -3.80 3.75
N LEU A 87 -10.58 -4.36 2.76
CA LEU A 87 -9.27 -4.97 2.96
C LEU A 87 -8.25 -3.95 3.44
N VAL A 88 -8.11 -2.86 2.71
CA VAL A 88 -7.18 -1.79 3.10
C VAL A 88 -7.61 -1.16 4.43
N GLN A 89 -8.91 -0.96 4.63
CA GLN A 89 -9.45 -0.42 5.87
C GLN A 89 -9.10 -1.30 7.08
N TYR A 90 -9.40 -2.59 7.01
CA TYR A 90 -9.09 -3.54 8.07
C TYR A 90 -7.58 -3.64 8.31
N GLY A 91 -6.80 -3.71 7.23
CA GLY A 91 -5.34 -3.76 7.32
C GLY A 91 -4.74 -2.56 8.02
N VAL A 92 -5.23 -1.35 7.74
CA VAL A 92 -4.77 -0.13 8.44
C VAL A 92 -5.26 -0.11 9.89
N MET A 93 -6.51 -0.50 10.15
CA MET A 93 -7.08 -0.52 11.51
C MET A 93 -6.30 -1.48 12.43
N LYS A 94 -5.97 -2.66 11.95
CA LYS A 94 -5.24 -3.69 12.71
C LYS A 94 -3.72 -3.56 12.62
N GLY A 95 -3.20 -2.47 12.03
CA GLY A 95 -1.77 -2.22 11.90
C GLY A 95 -1.02 -3.09 10.89
N LEU A 96 -1.71 -3.99 10.17
CA LEU A 96 -1.18 -4.89 9.13
C LEU A 96 -0.63 -4.14 7.91
N LEU A 97 -1.22 -2.98 7.59
CA LEU A 97 -0.83 -2.12 6.48
C LEU A 97 -0.45 -0.73 6.97
N ARG A 98 0.68 -0.23 6.48
CA ARG A 98 1.13 1.14 6.69
C ARG A 98 1.09 1.91 5.38
N ARG A 99 0.47 3.10 5.38
CA ARG A 99 0.47 4.01 4.23
C ARG A 99 1.87 4.58 4.01
N LEU A 100 2.32 4.58 2.76
CA LEU A 100 3.58 5.20 2.33
C LEU A 100 3.30 6.43 1.48
N HIS A 101 3.92 7.54 1.86
CA HIS A 101 3.89 8.77 1.10
C HIS A 101 5.23 8.94 0.38
N LYS A 102 5.16 9.22 -0.92
CA LYS A 102 6.33 9.54 -1.74
C LYS A 102 6.55 11.05 -1.70
N TYR A 103 7.80 11.48 -1.56
CA TYR A 103 8.20 12.88 -1.50
C TYR A 103 9.23 13.15 -2.61
N PRO A 104 8.85 13.84 -3.70
CA PRO A 104 9.76 14.12 -4.80
C PRO A 104 10.84 15.13 -4.39
N ILE A 105 12.07 14.88 -4.82
CA ILE A 105 13.24 15.75 -4.63
C ILE A 105 13.87 15.99 -6.00
N ASP A 106 14.04 17.26 -6.39
CA ASP A 106 14.75 17.60 -7.61
C ASP A 106 16.26 17.68 -7.36
N LEU A 107 16.99 16.68 -7.87
CA LEU A 107 18.45 16.59 -7.74
C LEU A 107 19.19 17.46 -8.77
N LYS A 108 18.51 18.04 -9.77
CA LYS A 108 19.16 18.76 -10.89
C LYS A 108 19.37 20.26 -10.65
N ARG A 109 19.12 20.76 -9.45
CA ARG A 109 19.19 22.20 -9.15
C ARG A 109 20.61 22.82 -9.08
N SER A 110 21.65 22.07 -9.45
CA SER A 110 23.05 22.52 -9.33
C SER A 110 23.78 22.81 -10.65
N GLY A 111 23.12 22.86 -11.81
CA GLY A 111 23.88 22.98 -13.08
C GLY A 111 23.25 23.77 -14.22
N ASP A 112 22.08 23.39 -14.73
CA ASP A 112 21.73 23.77 -16.10
C ASP A 112 20.43 24.58 -16.25
N ASN A 113 20.65 25.75 -16.84
CA ASN A 113 19.74 26.74 -17.41
C ASN A 113 18.25 26.36 -17.57
N ALA A 114 17.44 27.20 -16.91
CA ALA A 114 16.07 27.59 -17.23
C ALA A 114 15.53 27.12 -18.60
N THR A 115 14.91 25.95 -18.62
CA THR A 115 14.01 25.54 -19.69
C THR A 115 12.66 25.16 -19.07
N LYS A 116 11.73 26.13 -19.08
CA LYS A 116 10.29 25.98 -18.78
C LYS A 116 9.99 25.15 -17.51
N SER A 117 10.30 25.70 -16.33
CA SER A 117 9.91 25.06 -15.07
C SER A 117 8.38 24.96 -15.00
N LYS A 118 7.87 23.73 -15.02
CA LYS A 118 6.46 23.48 -14.71
C LYS A 118 6.17 24.12 -13.34
N PRO A 119 5.01 24.77 -13.13
CA PRO A 119 4.67 25.45 -11.87
C PRO A 119 4.73 24.53 -10.64
N VAL A 120 4.78 23.21 -10.86
CA VAL A 120 4.87 22.14 -9.87
C VAL A 120 6.29 21.93 -9.32
N ALA A 121 7.35 22.32 -10.06
CA ALA A 121 8.75 22.08 -9.68
C ALA A 121 9.13 22.76 -8.35
N LYS A 122 8.42 23.81 -7.95
CA LYS A 122 8.60 24.47 -6.65
C LYS A 122 8.26 23.59 -5.44
N TYR A 123 7.48 22.52 -5.65
CA TYR A 123 7.09 21.58 -4.59
C TYR A 123 7.96 20.31 -4.56
N PHE A 124 9.02 20.24 -5.37
CA PHE A 124 9.99 19.12 -5.35
C PHE A 124 11.15 19.38 -4.39
N ASP A 125 10.80 19.83 -3.19
CA ASP A 125 11.70 20.20 -2.10
C ASP A 125 11.88 19.06 -1.07
N GLY A 126 11.22 17.93 -1.27
CA GLY A 126 11.18 16.81 -0.32
C GLY A 126 10.27 17.05 0.89
N ALA A 127 9.65 18.22 1.03
CA ALA A 127 8.75 18.55 2.14
C ALA A 127 7.28 18.28 1.79
N HIS A 128 6.94 18.20 0.49
CA HIS A 128 5.58 17.98 0.02
C HIS A 128 5.39 16.54 -0.48
N SER A 129 4.36 15.86 0.01
CA SER A 129 4.02 14.52 -0.50
C SER A 129 3.35 14.63 -1.88
N TYR A 130 3.38 13.56 -2.68
CA TYR A 130 2.65 13.53 -3.96
C TYR A 130 1.15 13.83 -3.79
N ASP A 131 0.56 13.42 -2.67
CA ASP A 131 -0.85 13.68 -2.36
C ASP A 131 -1.07 15.19 -2.13
N ASP A 132 -0.18 15.86 -1.40
CA ASP A 132 -0.24 17.31 -1.15
C ASP A 132 -0.04 18.12 -2.44
N ILE A 133 0.88 17.66 -3.30
CA ILE A 133 1.15 18.31 -4.58
C ILE A 133 -0.08 18.21 -5.46
N CYS A 134 -0.65 17.01 -5.62
CA CYS A 134 -1.87 16.77 -6.40
C CYS A 134 -3.05 17.63 -5.91
N ALA A 135 -3.23 17.72 -4.59
CA ALA A 135 -4.27 18.55 -4.00
C ALA A 135 -4.08 20.06 -4.27
N LYS A 136 -2.82 20.53 -4.29
CA LYS A 136 -2.48 21.95 -4.53
C LYS A 136 -2.43 22.32 -6.01
N THR A 137 -2.16 21.38 -6.91
CA THR A 137 -1.96 21.66 -8.35
C THR A 137 -3.12 21.20 -9.24
N GLY A 138 -4.01 20.32 -8.76
CA GLY A 138 -5.12 19.77 -9.53
C GLY A 138 -4.72 18.78 -10.62
N GLU A 139 -3.44 18.47 -10.78
CA GLU A 139 -2.91 17.50 -11.75
C GLU A 139 -2.58 16.15 -11.09
N GLN A 140 -2.91 15.03 -11.75
CA GLN A 140 -2.68 13.70 -11.20
C GLN A 140 -1.18 13.34 -11.13
N ALA A 141 -0.74 12.90 -9.95
CA ALA A 141 0.61 12.41 -9.63
C ALA A 141 1.18 11.33 -10.59
N MET A 142 0.31 10.64 -11.34
CA MET A 142 0.66 9.54 -12.24
C MET A 142 1.58 9.96 -13.40
N PHE A 143 1.52 11.23 -13.83
CA PHE A 143 2.39 11.74 -14.90
C PHE A 143 3.85 11.90 -14.45
N TYR A 144 4.10 12.04 -13.14
CA TYR A 144 5.42 12.33 -12.57
C TYR A 144 6.14 11.05 -12.11
N ALA A 145 5.41 9.98 -11.76
CA ALA A 145 5.97 8.73 -11.25
C ALA A 145 6.65 7.84 -12.31
N HIS A 146 6.24 7.93 -13.58
CA HIS A 146 6.73 7.05 -14.65
C HIS A 146 8.22 7.28 -15.00
N SER A 147 8.85 8.32 -14.47
CA SER A 147 10.22 8.70 -14.84
C SER A 147 11.31 8.27 -13.84
N PHE A 148 10.97 7.77 -12.64
CA PHE A 148 11.95 7.65 -11.54
C PHE A 148 12.13 6.25 -10.91
N GLU A 149 11.23 5.29 -11.10
CA GLU A 149 11.35 3.99 -10.43
C GLU A 149 11.41 2.86 -11.45
N ASN A 150 12.60 2.22 -11.61
CA ASN A 150 12.66 0.85 -12.15
C ASN A 150 13.97 0.05 -11.95
N LYS A 151 15.00 0.53 -11.24
CA LYS A 151 16.28 -0.23 -11.14
C LYS A 151 16.73 -0.68 -9.75
N LEU A 152 16.31 -0.03 -8.66
CA LEU A 152 16.70 -0.47 -7.30
C LEU A 152 15.70 -1.46 -6.65
N PHE A 153 14.50 -1.61 -7.20
CA PHE A 153 13.36 -2.23 -6.50
C PHE A 153 13.23 -3.76 -6.70
N HIS A 154 13.74 -4.32 -7.79
CA HIS A 154 13.61 -5.76 -8.08
C HIS A 154 14.41 -6.66 -7.13
N ALA A 155 15.49 -6.14 -6.52
CA ALA A 155 16.33 -6.91 -5.59
C ALA A 155 15.69 -7.11 -4.20
N ILE A 156 14.95 -6.11 -3.70
CA ILE A 156 14.31 -6.17 -2.37
C ILE A 156 13.07 -7.09 -2.38
N LEU A 157 12.39 -7.19 -3.53
CA LEU A 157 11.19 -8.01 -3.72
C LEU A 157 11.43 -9.52 -3.56
N ALA A 158 12.60 -10.03 -3.99
CA ALA A 158 12.90 -11.46 -3.91
C ALA A 158 13.19 -11.92 -2.47
N ASP A 159 13.86 -11.09 -1.68
CA ASP A 159 14.24 -11.42 -0.31
C ASP A 159 13.05 -11.39 0.65
N GLN A 160 12.20 -10.36 0.55
CA GLN A 160 11.06 -10.21 1.46
C GLN A 160 9.96 -11.25 1.20
N TYR A 161 9.73 -11.64 -0.06
CA TYR A 161 8.77 -12.67 -0.41
C TYR A 161 9.23 -14.05 0.09
N ASN A 162 10.51 -14.37 -0.06
CA ASN A 162 11.08 -15.62 0.47
C ASN A 162 11.05 -15.70 2.00
N LEU A 163 11.27 -14.58 2.70
CA LEU A 163 11.18 -14.53 4.16
C LEU A 163 9.73 -14.72 4.65
N LEU A 164 8.77 -13.99 4.08
CA LEU A 164 7.37 -14.13 4.46
C LEU A 164 6.78 -15.48 4.07
N TYR A 165 7.21 -16.07 2.94
CA TYR A 165 6.78 -17.41 2.53
C TYR A 165 7.38 -18.50 3.44
N LYS A 166 8.66 -18.39 3.83
CA LYS A 166 9.26 -19.29 4.83
C LYS A 166 8.57 -19.20 6.19
N GLU A 167 8.28 -18.00 6.66
CA GLU A 167 7.54 -17.81 7.92
C GLU A 167 6.13 -18.39 7.85
N TRP A 168 5.49 -18.39 6.68
CA TRP A 168 4.18 -19.00 6.49
C TRP A 168 4.23 -20.54 6.51
N GLU A 169 5.26 -21.15 5.89
CA GLU A 169 5.47 -22.60 5.96
C GLU A 169 5.76 -23.05 7.40
N GLU A 170 6.55 -22.30 8.17
CA GLU A 170 6.83 -22.62 9.58
C GLU A 170 5.56 -22.56 10.46
N VAL A 171 4.68 -21.58 10.25
CA VAL A 171 3.47 -21.40 11.07
C VAL A 171 2.34 -22.37 10.70
N VAL A 172 2.31 -22.88 9.46
CA VAL A 172 1.23 -23.76 8.97
C VAL A 172 1.58 -25.25 9.06
N LEU A 173 2.86 -25.61 9.21
CA LEU A 173 3.33 -27.01 9.30
C LEU A 173 3.63 -27.49 10.73
N GLU A 174 3.41 -26.65 11.75
CA GLU A 174 3.32 -27.05 13.18
C GLU A 174 1.87 -27.33 13.60
#